data_AF-M0B200-F1
#
_entry.id   AF-M0B200-F1
#
_cell.length_a   1.000
_cell.length_b   1.000
_cell.length_c   1.000
_cell.angle_alpha   90.00
_cell.angle_beta   90.00
_cell.angle_gamma   90.00
#
_symmetry.space_group_name_H-M   'P 1'
#
loop_
_entity.id
_entity.type
_entity.pdbx_description
1 polymer ?
#
loop_
_entity_poly.entity_id
_entity_poly.type
_entity_poly.pdbx_seq_one_letter_code
_entity_poly.pdbx_strand_id
1 'polypeptide(L)'
;MNRAYPGTETGTSSERIAAATFDIATQADLILDLHQGSTSRMLDEVRVRCGKRHRLHDDCLELAKAFGCGYVLDQKGPDGQLARAAPDDGIPTIDPELGGCVGWDETSIQKGVEGVFNVLSYYDFIDGTTELERQTRANGFEQYGSPNGGLVSFEKDLGEQVASGDVLFEITTPFGEPKATVTADSDGILWRTRRLPQVATGEYVCSVGTDIDSY
;
A
#
# COMPACT_ATOMS: atom_id res chain seq x y z
N MET A 1 1.51 -16.35 -2.94
CA MET A 1 1.51 -15.96 -4.36
C MET A 1 2.24 -14.64 -4.62
N ASN A 2 1.90 -13.51 -3.99
CA ASN A 2 2.52 -12.19 -4.24
C ASN A 2 3.99 -12.01 -3.77
N ARG A 3 4.78 -13.09 -3.80
CA ARG A 3 6.25 -13.16 -3.62
C ARG A 3 6.88 -14.17 -4.59
N ALA A 4 6.09 -14.63 -5.56
CA ALA A 4 6.44 -15.73 -6.44
C ALA A 4 6.48 -15.31 -7.91
N TYR A 5 6.12 -14.06 -8.26
CA TYR A 5 6.24 -13.59 -9.65
C TYR A 5 7.72 -13.48 -10.06
N PRO A 6 8.08 -13.79 -11.32
CA PRO A 6 7.21 -14.23 -12.42
C PRO A 6 6.74 -15.70 -12.29
N GLY A 7 7.36 -16.51 -11.44
CA GLY A 7 6.95 -17.88 -11.15
C GLY A 7 7.75 -18.94 -11.89
N THR A 8 7.32 -20.19 -11.78
CA THR A 8 7.88 -21.33 -12.52
C THR A 8 6.84 -22.44 -12.67
N GLU A 9 6.75 -23.03 -13.86
CA GLU A 9 5.82 -24.12 -14.18
C GLU A 9 6.10 -25.42 -13.41
N THR A 10 7.33 -25.60 -12.95
CA THR A 10 7.76 -26.83 -12.24
C THR A 10 7.89 -26.65 -10.72
N GLY A 11 7.53 -25.46 -10.22
CA GLY A 11 7.63 -25.15 -8.80
C GLY A 11 6.44 -25.59 -7.95
N THR A 12 6.36 -24.97 -6.77
CA THR A 12 5.24 -25.06 -5.83
C THR A 12 3.93 -24.59 -6.47
N SER A 13 2.81 -24.89 -5.81
CA SER A 13 1.49 -24.44 -6.28
C SER A 13 1.42 -22.92 -6.52
N SER A 14 1.99 -22.11 -5.61
CA SER A 14 2.02 -20.64 -5.77
C SER A 14 2.88 -20.19 -6.95
N GLU A 15 4.01 -20.83 -7.20
CA GLU A 15 4.91 -20.47 -8.30
C GLU A 15 4.31 -20.84 -9.66
N ARG A 16 3.59 -21.96 -9.75
CA ARG A 16 2.90 -22.35 -10.99
C ARG A 16 1.73 -21.43 -11.33
N ILE A 17 0.97 -20.99 -10.32
CA ILE A 17 -0.10 -20.00 -10.50
C ILE A 17 0.51 -18.66 -10.92
N ALA A 18 1.61 -18.24 -10.28
CA ALA A 18 2.33 -17.02 -10.67
C ALA A 18 2.78 -17.09 -12.14
N ALA A 19 3.41 -18.19 -12.57
CA ALA A 19 3.83 -18.38 -13.97
C ALA A 19 2.64 -18.25 -14.94
N ALA A 20 1.57 -19.02 -14.71
CA ALA A 20 0.42 -19.02 -15.59
C ALA A 20 -0.31 -17.66 -15.66
N THR A 21 -0.37 -16.92 -14.55
CA THR A 21 -0.98 -15.58 -14.54
C THR A 21 -0.06 -14.52 -15.10
N PHE A 22 1.25 -14.66 -14.94
CA PHE A 22 2.25 -13.73 -15.47
C PHE A 22 2.28 -13.78 -17.00
N ASP A 23 2.24 -14.98 -17.61
CA ASP A 23 2.20 -15.14 -19.07
C ASP A 23 1.01 -14.42 -19.73
N ILE A 24 -0.12 -14.33 -19.01
CA ILE A 24 -1.31 -13.58 -19.45
C ILE A 24 -1.10 -12.09 -19.18
N ALA A 25 -0.60 -11.73 -18.00
CA ALA A 25 -0.38 -10.35 -17.59
C ALA A 25 0.58 -9.61 -18.54
N THR A 26 1.61 -10.28 -19.07
CA THR A 26 2.57 -9.69 -20.02
C THR A 26 1.99 -9.39 -21.39
N GLN A 27 0.72 -9.77 -21.66
CA GLN A 27 0.01 -9.42 -22.89
C GLN A 27 -0.90 -8.19 -22.74
N ALA A 28 -1.04 -7.66 -21.51
CA ALA A 28 -1.86 -6.49 -21.24
C ALA A 28 -1.13 -5.19 -21.57
N ASP A 29 -1.89 -4.12 -21.87
CA ASP A 29 -1.32 -2.77 -22.04
C ASP A 29 -0.94 -2.14 -20.70
N LEU A 30 -1.70 -2.47 -19.63
CA LEU A 30 -1.47 -2.03 -18.25
C LEU A 30 -2.11 -3.01 -17.25
N ILE A 31 -1.66 -3.00 -16.00
CA ILE A 31 -2.14 -3.90 -14.95
C ILE A 31 -2.54 -3.12 -13.69
N LEU A 32 -3.74 -3.43 -13.18
CA LEU A 32 -4.22 -3.03 -11.86
C LEU A 32 -4.28 -4.27 -10.96
N ASP A 33 -3.34 -4.42 -10.04
CA ASP A 33 -3.32 -5.54 -9.07
C ASP A 33 -4.00 -5.09 -7.76
N LEU A 34 -5.30 -5.36 -7.62
CA LEU A 34 -6.11 -4.85 -6.51
C LEU A 34 -5.86 -5.66 -5.22
N HIS A 35 -5.40 -4.99 -4.16
CA HIS A 35 -5.14 -5.54 -2.83
C HIS A 35 -5.99 -4.86 -1.75
N GLN A 36 -5.94 -5.41 -0.55
CA GLN A 36 -6.51 -4.84 0.67
C GLN A 36 -5.57 -5.12 1.86
N GLY A 37 -5.76 -4.38 2.95
CA GLY A 37 -4.88 -4.42 4.11
C GLY A 37 -4.88 -5.72 4.93
N SER A 38 -5.73 -6.69 4.58
CA SER A 38 -5.87 -7.99 5.22
C SER A 38 -6.15 -7.83 6.73
N THR A 39 -5.19 -8.13 7.61
CA THR A 39 -5.34 -7.99 9.06
C THR A 39 -4.98 -6.60 9.59
N SER A 40 -4.43 -5.73 8.74
CA SER A 40 -4.08 -4.35 9.07
C SER A 40 -5.17 -3.39 8.64
N ARG A 41 -5.18 -2.20 9.26
CA ARG A 41 -5.93 -1.03 8.79
C ARG A 41 -4.95 -0.12 8.06
N MET A 42 -5.32 0.43 6.92
CA MET A 42 -4.50 1.36 6.16
C MET A 42 -5.39 2.36 5.43
N LEU A 43 -4.79 3.47 4.99
CA LEU A 43 -5.41 4.35 4.00
C LEU A 43 -5.71 3.58 2.72
N ASP A 44 -6.77 3.97 2.01
CA ASP A 44 -6.91 3.62 0.61
C ASP A 44 -5.82 4.35 -0.17
N GLU A 45 -4.98 3.59 -0.86
CA GLU A 45 -3.81 4.11 -1.55
C GLU A 45 -3.53 3.37 -2.85
N VAL A 46 -2.66 3.94 -3.68
CA VAL A 46 -2.04 3.23 -4.80
C VAL A 46 -0.54 3.16 -4.60
N ARG A 47 0.07 2.01 -4.89
CA ARG A 47 1.51 1.83 -4.72
C ARG A 47 2.20 1.68 -6.05
N VAL A 48 3.30 2.42 -6.22
CA VAL A 48 4.22 2.30 -7.35
C VAL A 48 5.45 1.54 -6.90
N ARG A 49 5.65 0.32 -7.40
CA ARG A 49 6.62 -0.64 -6.85
C ARG A 49 7.89 -0.84 -7.68
N CYS A 50 7.93 -0.45 -8.95
CA CYS A 50 9.10 -0.63 -9.83
C CYS A 50 10.34 0.17 -9.38
N GLY A 51 10.11 1.27 -8.66
CA GLY A 51 11.12 2.15 -8.08
C GLY A 51 11.57 3.28 -9.02
N LYS A 52 12.01 4.39 -8.44
CA LYS A 52 12.22 5.68 -9.10
C LYS A 52 13.22 5.76 -10.26
N ARG A 53 14.04 4.72 -10.44
CA ARG A 53 15.04 4.64 -11.53
C ARG A 53 14.61 3.70 -12.64
N HIS A 54 13.45 3.06 -12.49
CA HIS A 54 12.93 2.14 -13.48
C HIS A 54 12.38 2.93 -14.67
N ARG A 55 12.54 2.42 -15.90
CA ARG A 55 12.13 3.12 -17.13
C ARG A 55 10.63 3.39 -17.22
N LEU A 56 9.80 2.54 -16.60
CA LEU A 56 8.33 2.70 -16.53
C LEU A 56 7.87 3.42 -15.25
N HIS A 57 8.77 4.05 -14.49
CA HIS A 57 8.38 4.69 -13.22
C HIS A 57 7.35 5.80 -13.45
N ASP A 58 7.58 6.66 -14.44
CA ASP A 58 6.66 7.74 -14.79
C ASP A 58 5.30 7.20 -15.28
N ASP A 59 5.29 6.16 -16.11
CA ASP A 59 4.05 5.51 -16.58
C ASP A 59 3.27 4.89 -15.42
N CYS A 60 3.94 4.27 -14.45
CA CYS A 60 3.29 3.72 -13.27
C CYS A 60 2.75 4.82 -12.33
N LEU A 61 3.46 5.96 -12.23
CA LEU A 61 3.01 7.12 -11.48
C LEU A 61 1.79 7.78 -12.12
N GLU A 62 1.76 7.90 -13.45
CA GLU A 62 0.61 8.38 -14.21
C GLU A 62 -0.58 7.43 -14.03
N LEU A 63 -0.36 6.12 -14.15
CA LEU A 63 -1.40 5.12 -13.93
C LEU A 63 -1.97 5.18 -12.51
N ALA A 64 -1.11 5.35 -11.49
CA ALA A 64 -1.54 5.57 -10.11
C ALA A 64 -2.34 6.87 -9.97
N LYS A 65 -1.93 7.91 -10.71
CA LYS A 65 -2.62 9.19 -10.71
C LYS A 65 -4.01 9.09 -11.34
N ALA A 66 -4.11 8.36 -12.46
CA ALA A 66 -5.36 8.07 -13.15
C ALA A 66 -6.31 7.24 -12.29
N PHE A 67 -5.81 6.27 -11.51
CA PHE A 67 -6.65 5.53 -10.56
C PHE A 67 -7.26 6.44 -9.48
N GLY A 68 -6.55 7.47 -9.03
CA GLY A 68 -7.18 8.59 -8.31
C GLY A 68 -7.63 8.29 -6.88
N CYS A 69 -6.89 7.48 -6.11
CA CYS A 69 -7.30 7.11 -4.74
C CYS A 69 -7.02 8.19 -3.66
N GLY A 70 -6.31 9.27 -4.03
CA GLY A 70 -5.97 10.40 -3.16
C GLY A 70 -4.61 10.26 -2.47
N TYR A 71 -4.16 9.03 -2.23
CA TYR A 71 -2.86 8.72 -1.64
C TYR A 71 -2.05 7.78 -2.52
N VAL A 72 -0.76 8.07 -2.67
CA VAL A 72 0.19 7.22 -3.38
C VAL A 72 1.44 6.94 -2.55
N LEU A 73 1.83 5.67 -2.49
CA LEU A 73 3.11 5.26 -1.93
C LEU A 73 4.08 4.93 -3.07
N ASP A 74 4.99 5.85 -3.35
CA ASP A 74 6.04 5.71 -4.36
C ASP A 74 7.32 5.17 -3.73
N GLN A 75 7.30 3.87 -3.49
CA GLN A 75 8.41 3.15 -2.88
C GLN A 75 8.60 1.79 -3.52
N LYS A 76 9.83 1.52 -3.94
CA LYS A 76 10.24 0.24 -4.52
C LYS A 76 9.78 -0.91 -3.61
N GLY A 77 8.98 -1.82 -4.18
CA GLY A 77 8.45 -2.97 -3.46
C GLY A 77 9.47 -4.11 -3.34
N PRO A 78 9.20 -5.11 -2.48
CA PRO A 78 9.94 -6.36 -2.46
C PRO A 78 9.85 -7.11 -3.79
N ASP A 79 10.85 -7.95 -4.05
CA ASP A 79 10.85 -8.83 -5.21
C ASP A 79 9.71 -9.85 -5.14
N GLY A 80 9.28 -10.31 -6.31
CA GLY A 80 8.23 -11.32 -6.46
C GLY A 80 6.79 -10.79 -6.43
N GLN A 81 6.61 -9.46 -6.41
CA GLN A 81 5.31 -8.81 -6.62
C GLN A 81 5.00 -8.59 -8.10
N LEU A 82 3.73 -8.62 -8.49
CA LEU A 82 3.33 -8.36 -9.87
C LEU A 82 3.71 -6.94 -10.30
N ALA A 83 3.38 -5.91 -9.51
CA ALA A 83 3.82 -4.52 -9.77
C ALA A 83 5.33 -4.28 -9.68
N ARG A 84 6.10 -5.27 -9.20
CA ARG A 84 7.55 -5.22 -9.29
C ARG A 84 8.09 -5.92 -10.53
N ALA A 85 7.47 -7.02 -10.97
CA ALA A 85 7.95 -7.85 -12.06
C ALA A 85 7.47 -7.39 -13.44
N ALA A 86 6.16 -7.14 -13.62
CA ALA A 86 5.58 -6.81 -14.93
C ALA A 86 6.16 -5.54 -15.59
N PRO A 87 6.58 -4.50 -14.83
CA PRO A 87 7.27 -3.36 -15.42
C PRO A 87 8.59 -3.71 -16.12
N ASP A 88 9.30 -4.75 -15.68
CA ASP A 88 10.54 -5.16 -16.33
C ASP A 88 10.26 -5.64 -17.79
N ASP A 89 9.07 -6.21 -18.03
CA ASP A 89 8.56 -6.64 -19.34
C ASP A 89 7.84 -5.54 -20.13
N GLY A 90 7.87 -4.30 -19.65
CA GLY A 90 7.30 -3.16 -20.37
C GLY A 90 5.84 -2.86 -20.06
N ILE A 91 5.24 -3.51 -19.06
CA ILE A 91 3.83 -3.30 -18.70
C ILE A 91 3.71 -2.41 -17.46
N PRO A 92 3.22 -1.17 -17.58
CA PRO A 92 2.93 -0.32 -16.43
C PRO A 92 1.97 -1.03 -15.47
N THR A 93 2.35 -1.09 -14.18
CA THR A 93 1.61 -1.85 -13.19
C THR A 93 1.59 -1.13 -11.86
N ILE A 94 0.41 -1.05 -11.25
CA ILE A 94 0.21 -0.47 -9.91
C ILE A 94 -0.51 -1.45 -8.99
N ASP A 95 -0.27 -1.29 -7.69
CA ASP A 95 -0.96 -2.04 -6.64
C ASP A 95 -1.89 -1.07 -5.85
N PRO A 96 -3.17 -0.91 -6.23
CA PRO A 96 -4.15 -0.27 -5.35
C PRO A 96 -4.34 -1.11 -4.09
N GLU A 97 -4.15 -0.51 -2.92
CA GLU A 97 -4.42 -1.11 -1.62
C GLU A 97 -5.64 -0.43 -1.03
N LEU A 98 -6.79 -1.08 -1.19
CA LEU A 98 -8.08 -0.54 -0.87
C LEU A 98 -8.45 -0.95 0.55
N GLY A 99 -7.89 -0.20 1.50
CA GLY A 99 -8.36 -0.14 2.88
C GLY A 99 -8.74 -1.51 3.45
N GLY A 100 -9.91 -1.59 4.07
CA GLY A 100 -10.54 -2.85 4.45
C GLY A 100 -9.65 -3.80 5.25
N CYS A 101 -9.69 -3.70 6.58
CA CYS A 101 -9.28 -4.87 7.37
C CYS A 101 -10.32 -5.99 7.19
N VAL A 102 -10.03 -7.22 7.63
CA VAL A 102 -10.90 -8.42 7.49
C VAL A 102 -12.40 -8.07 7.45
N GLY A 103 -13.02 -8.21 6.28
CA GLY A 103 -14.41 -7.86 6.01
C GLY A 103 -14.59 -7.17 4.66
N TRP A 104 -15.79 -6.62 4.47
CA TRP A 104 -16.13 -5.74 3.35
C TRP A 104 -16.22 -4.31 3.87
N ASP A 105 -15.66 -3.36 3.13
CA ASP A 105 -15.76 -1.93 3.41
C ASP A 105 -16.30 -1.24 2.15
N GLU A 106 -17.55 -0.78 2.21
CA GLU A 106 -18.25 -0.23 1.04
C GLU A 106 -17.55 1.02 0.48
N THR A 107 -16.92 1.81 1.34
CA THR A 107 -16.19 3.01 0.90
C THR A 107 -14.93 2.63 0.11
N SER A 108 -14.19 1.63 0.59
CA SER A 108 -12.98 1.11 -0.08
C SER A 108 -13.34 0.44 -1.42
N ILE A 109 -14.45 -0.31 -1.45
CA ILE A 109 -14.98 -0.93 -2.68
C ILE A 109 -15.36 0.13 -3.70
N GLN A 110 -16.11 1.15 -3.29
CA GLN A 110 -16.54 2.22 -4.19
C GLN A 110 -15.34 2.96 -4.79
N LYS A 111 -14.33 3.29 -3.98
CA LYS A 111 -13.05 3.87 -4.47
C LYS A 111 -12.35 2.95 -5.46
N GLY A 112 -12.37 1.65 -5.22
CA GLY A 112 -11.81 0.65 -6.15
C GLY A 112 -12.53 0.64 -7.50
N VAL A 113 -13.87 0.63 -7.47
CA VAL A 113 -14.70 0.66 -8.67
C VAL A 113 -14.45 1.96 -9.44
N GLU A 114 -14.53 3.11 -8.77
CA GLU A 114 -14.27 4.42 -9.37
C GLU A 114 -12.86 4.48 -9.98
N GLY A 115 -11.84 4.01 -9.26
CA GLY A 115 -10.47 4.01 -9.76
C GLY A 115 -10.25 3.14 -11.00
N VAL A 116 -10.91 1.99 -11.09
CA VAL A 116 -10.88 1.16 -12.31
C VAL A 116 -11.54 1.91 -13.47
N PHE A 117 -12.72 2.51 -13.28
CA PHE A 117 -13.40 3.27 -14.33
C PHE A 117 -12.61 4.51 -14.75
N ASN A 118 -11.97 5.19 -13.80
CA ASN A 118 -11.09 6.33 -14.07
C ASN A 118 -9.93 5.95 -14.99
N VAL A 119 -9.25 4.82 -14.72
CA VAL A 119 -8.20 4.31 -15.59
C VAL A 119 -8.75 3.95 -16.98
N LEU A 120 -9.88 3.26 -17.04
CA LEU A 120 -10.49 2.88 -18.32
C LEU A 120 -10.85 4.10 -19.17
N SER A 121 -11.40 5.16 -18.56
CA SER A 121 -11.72 6.41 -19.27
C SER A 121 -10.47 7.22 -19.61
N TYR A 122 -9.48 7.31 -18.73
CA TYR A 122 -8.26 8.09 -18.96
C TYR A 122 -7.40 7.53 -20.11
N TYR A 123 -7.37 6.19 -20.27
CA TYR A 123 -6.66 5.52 -21.37
C TYR A 123 -7.56 5.22 -22.59
N ASP A 124 -8.73 5.88 -22.70
CA ASP A 124 -9.66 5.75 -23.84
C ASP A 124 -10.17 4.32 -24.12
N PHE A 125 -10.16 3.42 -23.12
CA PHE A 125 -10.78 2.09 -23.26
C PHE A 125 -12.31 2.15 -23.27
N ILE A 126 -12.89 3.20 -22.67
CA ILE A 126 -14.32 3.50 -22.66
C ILE A 126 -14.55 5.00 -22.86
N ASP A 127 -15.75 5.37 -23.33
CA ASP A 127 -16.16 6.77 -23.41
C ASP A 127 -16.16 7.42 -22.02
N GLY A 128 -15.52 8.57 -21.90
CA GLY A 128 -15.46 9.35 -20.66
C GLY A 128 -14.30 10.34 -20.68
N THR A 129 -14.18 11.11 -19.62
CA THR A 129 -12.99 11.94 -19.40
C THR A 129 -12.71 11.95 -17.90
N THR A 130 -11.50 11.57 -17.54
CA THR A 130 -11.01 11.64 -16.17
C THR A 130 -9.87 12.65 -16.14
N GLU A 131 -10.01 13.68 -15.32
CA GLU A 131 -8.94 14.65 -15.08
C GLU A 131 -8.00 14.14 -13.99
N LEU A 132 -6.70 14.31 -14.20
CA LEU A 132 -5.69 13.96 -13.20
C LEU A 132 -5.64 15.02 -12.10
N GLU A 133 -6.19 14.68 -10.94
CA GLU A 133 -6.12 15.53 -9.75
C GLU A 133 -4.79 15.36 -8.99
N ARG A 134 -4.44 16.38 -8.19
CA ARG A 134 -3.27 16.28 -7.30
C ARG A 134 -3.54 15.27 -6.20
N GLN A 135 -2.55 14.45 -5.89
CA GLN A 135 -2.62 13.45 -4.82
C GLN A 135 -1.51 13.65 -3.79
N THR A 136 -1.73 13.12 -2.59
CA THR A 136 -0.72 13.09 -1.54
C THR A 136 0.20 11.90 -1.79
N ARG A 137 1.51 12.12 -1.90
CA ARG A 137 2.46 11.03 -2.14
C ARG A 137 3.47 10.93 -1.02
N ALA A 138 3.61 9.72 -0.49
CA ALA A 138 4.70 9.34 0.39
C ALA A 138 5.84 8.73 -0.42
N ASN A 139 7.04 9.23 -0.20
CA ASN A 139 8.27 8.74 -0.82
C ASN A 139 9.11 7.89 0.14
N GLY A 140 8.79 7.95 1.44
CA GLY A 140 9.36 7.15 2.50
C GLY A 140 8.26 6.42 3.30
N PHE A 141 8.66 5.36 4.00
CA PHE A 141 7.74 4.55 4.79
C PHE A 141 8.47 3.93 5.97
N GLU A 142 8.21 4.45 7.16
CA GLU A 142 8.82 3.99 8.41
C GLU A 142 7.89 3.00 9.11
N GLN A 143 8.46 1.97 9.74
CA GLN A 143 7.71 0.95 10.46
C GLN A 143 8.11 0.95 11.93
N TYR A 144 7.10 0.99 12.80
CA TYR A 144 7.28 1.04 14.24
C TYR A 144 6.82 -0.28 14.85
N GLY A 145 7.72 -0.91 15.61
CA GLY A 145 7.46 -2.15 16.33
C GLY A 145 7.32 -1.93 17.83
N SER A 146 6.72 -2.89 18.52
CA SER A 146 6.54 -2.81 19.97
C SER A 146 7.81 -3.22 20.73
N PRO A 147 8.36 -2.40 21.63
CA PRO A 147 9.45 -2.82 22.52
C PRO A 147 9.00 -3.84 23.58
N ASN A 148 7.70 -3.93 23.87
CA ASN A 148 7.16 -4.76 24.95
C ASN A 148 5.86 -5.48 24.56
N GLY A 149 5.68 -6.72 25.01
CA GLY A 149 4.36 -7.36 24.89
C GLY A 149 3.29 -6.63 25.72
N GLY A 150 2.09 -6.44 25.20
CA GLY A 150 1.02 -5.70 25.88
C GLY A 150 -0.17 -5.36 24.98
N LEU A 151 -0.96 -4.36 25.39
CA LEU A 151 -2.06 -3.79 24.64
C LEU A 151 -1.68 -2.42 24.10
N VAL A 152 -1.84 -2.22 22.79
CA VAL A 152 -1.54 -0.98 22.09
C VAL A 152 -2.75 -0.05 22.12
N SER A 153 -2.52 1.22 22.47
CA SER A 153 -3.44 2.34 22.26
C SER A 153 -2.79 3.37 21.33
N PHE A 154 -3.50 3.83 20.32
CA PHE A 154 -3.02 4.85 19.38
C PHE A 154 -3.51 6.24 19.80
N GLU A 155 -2.65 7.25 19.65
CA GLU A 155 -2.98 8.67 19.91
C GLU A 155 -3.47 9.41 18.65
N LYS A 156 -3.36 8.76 17.49
CA LYS A 156 -3.63 9.32 16.16
C LYS A 156 -4.45 8.33 15.34
N ASP A 157 -5.36 8.86 14.54
CA ASP A 157 -6.11 8.08 13.55
C ASP A 157 -5.37 8.02 12.20
N LEU A 158 -5.75 7.03 11.37
CA LEU A 158 -5.21 6.91 10.01
C LEU A 158 -5.47 8.19 9.21
N GLY A 159 -4.45 8.66 8.49
CA GLY A 159 -4.50 9.88 7.69
C GLY A 159 -4.16 11.14 8.47
N GLU A 160 -4.02 11.07 9.80
CA GLU A 160 -3.55 12.22 10.58
C GLU A 160 -2.07 12.49 10.37
N GLN A 161 -1.73 13.78 10.39
CA GLN A 161 -0.34 14.23 10.40
C GLN A 161 0.32 13.90 11.75
N VAL A 162 1.58 13.49 11.66
CA VAL A 162 2.47 13.25 12.79
C VAL A 162 3.72 14.11 12.62
N ALA A 163 4.16 14.73 13.70
CA ALA A 163 5.45 15.41 13.77
C ALA A 163 6.48 14.49 14.44
N SER A 164 7.76 14.68 14.13
CA SER A 164 8.85 14.04 14.85
C SER A 164 8.74 14.32 16.36
N GLY A 165 8.75 13.25 17.15
CA GLY A 165 8.53 13.28 18.61
C GLY A 165 7.08 13.14 19.06
N ASP A 166 6.08 13.19 18.16
CA ASP A 166 4.68 12.89 18.52
C ASP A 166 4.55 11.44 18.99
N VAL A 167 3.73 11.20 20.01
CA VAL A 167 3.39 9.85 20.45
C VAL A 167 2.56 9.18 19.36
N LEU A 168 3.04 8.06 18.85
CA LEU A 168 2.30 7.22 17.91
C LEU A 168 1.38 6.26 18.65
N PHE A 169 1.93 5.59 19.66
CA PHE A 169 1.18 4.66 20.50
C PHE A 169 1.81 4.41 21.86
N GLU A 170 0.97 3.98 22.78
CA GLU A 170 1.35 3.51 24.11
C GLU A 170 1.07 2.01 24.24
N ILE A 171 1.84 1.36 25.11
CA ILE A 171 1.69 -0.05 25.44
C ILE A 171 1.39 -0.19 26.92
N THR A 172 0.32 -0.89 27.25
CA THR A 172 -0.09 -1.17 28.63
C THR A 172 -0.18 -2.66 28.93
N THR A 173 -0.18 -3.02 30.22
CA THR A 173 -0.64 -4.34 30.66
C THR A 173 -2.17 -4.44 30.50
N PRO A 174 -2.76 -5.65 30.56
CA PRO A 174 -4.21 -5.80 30.59
C PRO A 174 -4.91 -5.08 31.76
N PHE A 175 -4.17 -4.65 32.78
CA PHE A 175 -4.67 -3.89 33.92
C PHE A 175 -4.43 -2.37 33.80
N GLY A 176 -3.92 -1.91 32.65
CA GLY A 176 -3.71 -0.48 32.36
C GLY A 176 -2.37 0.08 32.87
N GLU A 177 -1.46 -0.75 33.36
CA GLU A 177 -0.14 -0.28 33.78
C GLU A 177 0.72 0.05 32.55
N PRO A 178 1.36 1.24 32.48
CA PRO A 178 2.16 1.63 31.34
C PRO A 178 3.43 0.79 31.24
N LYS A 179 3.78 0.39 30.02
CA LYS A 179 5.01 -0.38 29.72
C LYS A 179 5.97 0.38 28.82
N ALA A 180 5.46 1.07 27.81
CA ALA A 180 6.27 1.85 26.88
C ALA A 180 5.41 2.86 26.12
N THR A 181 6.07 3.92 25.65
CA THR A 181 5.53 4.93 24.75
C THR A 181 6.47 4.98 23.54
N VAL A 182 5.92 4.94 22.34
CA VAL A 182 6.69 5.00 21.09
C VAL A 182 6.31 6.27 20.33
N THR A 183 7.33 7.03 19.94
CA THR A 183 7.19 8.32 19.25
C THR A 183 7.63 8.21 17.79
N ALA A 184 7.15 9.11 16.94
CA ALA A 184 7.59 9.22 15.55
C ALA A 184 9.03 9.74 15.47
N ASP A 185 9.83 9.13 14.59
CA ASP A 185 11.19 9.58 14.28
C ASP A 185 11.18 10.77 13.29
N SER A 186 10.19 10.80 12.41
CA SER A 186 10.08 11.76 11.29
C SER A 186 8.68 12.37 11.19
N ASP A 187 8.58 13.53 10.55
CA ASP A 187 7.31 14.12 10.14
C ASP A 187 6.65 13.27 9.05
N GLY A 188 5.32 13.15 9.07
CA GLY A 188 4.61 12.34 8.09
C GLY A 188 3.12 12.21 8.34
N ILE A 189 2.55 11.11 7.85
CA ILE A 189 1.13 10.76 8.00
C ILE A 189 1.03 9.35 8.58
N LEU A 190 0.20 9.14 9.60
CA LEU A 190 -0.09 7.80 10.12
C LEU A 190 -0.84 7.00 9.04
N TRP A 191 -0.15 6.05 8.44
CA TRP A 191 -0.56 5.49 7.15
C TRP A 191 -1.17 4.10 7.27
N ARG A 192 -0.66 3.33 8.23
CA ARG A 192 -1.10 1.96 8.48
C ARG A 192 -0.99 1.65 9.96
N THR A 193 -1.97 0.93 10.49
CA THR A 193 -1.88 0.36 11.85
C THR A 193 -2.25 -1.11 11.82
N ARG A 194 -1.83 -1.85 12.82
CA ARG A 194 -2.49 -3.11 13.15
C ARG A 194 -3.94 -2.88 13.59
N ARG A 195 -4.79 -3.89 13.39
CA ARG A 195 -6.20 -3.88 13.82
C ARG A 195 -6.37 -4.33 15.26
N LEU A 196 -5.76 -5.47 15.58
CA LEU A 196 -5.84 -6.06 16.92
C LEU A 196 -4.96 -5.25 17.88
N PRO A 197 -5.31 -5.10 19.17
CA PRO A 197 -4.53 -4.30 20.13
C PRO A 197 -3.42 -5.09 20.84
N GLN A 198 -3.46 -6.43 20.89
CA GLN A 198 -2.47 -7.26 21.59
C GLN A 198 -1.18 -7.48 20.80
N VAL A 199 -0.03 -7.13 21.33
CA VAL A 199 1.27 -7.19 20.62
C VAL A 199 2.30 -7.95 21.43
N ALA A 200 3.24 -8.64 20.78
CA ALA A 200 4.45 -9.19 21.40
C ALA A 200 5.66 -8.26 21.18
N THR A 201 6.72 -8.44 21.97
CA THR A 201 7.97 -7.69 21.76
C THR A 201 8.53 -7.95 20.35
N GLY A 202 8.84 -6.89 19.63
CA GLY A 202 9.37 -6.89 18.27
C GLY A 202 8.30 -6.96 17.18
N GLU A 203 7.02 -7.15 17.51
CA GLU A 203 5.97 -7.18 16.50
C GLU A 203 5.64 -5.78 15.96
N TYR A 204 5.27 -5.75 14.68
CA TYR A 204 4.81 -4.57 13.96
C TYR A 204 3.57 -3.94 14.61
N VAL A 205 3.56 -2.61 14.73
CA VAL A 205 2.44 -1.83 15.27
C VAL A 205 1.80 -0.89 14.24
N CYS A 206 2.59 0.01 13.66
CA CYS A 206 2.11 0.97 12.68
C CYS A 206 3.21 1.42 11.71
N SER A 207 2.80 2.15 10.69
CA SER A 207 3.69 2.81 9.74
C SER A 207 3.31 4.26 9.53
N VAL A 208 4.34 5.08 9.34
CA VAL A 208 4.23 6.48 8.97
C VAL A 208 4.74 6.63 7.54
N GLY A 209 3.91 7.21 6.68
CA GLY A 209 4.35 7.68 5.36
C GLY A 209 5.11 8.98 5.53
N THR A 210 6.34 9.03 5.02
CA THR A 210 7.27 10.15 5.19
C THR A 210 7.66 10.72 3.82
N ASP A 211 8.41 11.82 3.82
CA ASP A 211 8.81 12.55 2.60
C ASP A 211 7.57 12.91 1.74
N ILE A 212 6.57 13.49 2.41
CA ILE A 212 5.27 13.79 1.81
C ILE A 212 5.38 14.94 0.83
N ASP A 213 4.89 14.73 -0.39
CA ASP A 213 4.66 15.78 -1.37
C ASP A 213 3.25 15.71 -1.96
N SER A 214 2.90 16.74 -2.72
CA SER A 214 1.70 16.76 -3.55
C SER A 214 2.12 16.74 -5.01
N TYR A 215 1.57 15.82 -5.80
CA TYR A 215 1.98 15.60 -7.18
C TYR A 215 0.77 15.45 -8.12
#